data_AF-A0A1V3WD60-F1
#
_entry.id   AF-A0A1V3WD60-F1
#
_cell.length_a   1.000
_cell.length_b   1.000
_cell.length_c   1.000
_cell.angle_alpha   90.00
_cell.angle_beta   90.00
_cell.angle_gamma   90.00
#
_symmetry.space_group_name_H-M   'P 1'
#
loop_
_entity.id
_entity.type
_entity.pdbx_description
1 polymer ?
#
loop_
_entity_poly.entity_id
_entity_poly.type
_entity_poly.pdbx_seq_one_letter_code
_entity_poly.pdbx_strand_id
1 'polypeptide(L)'
;MRLAPDVLKNTNLKIAHRLVVGDDREAMAKAMAMTTEQSNELTIMPPGRAAVFSEGDHTPVIVQVPKSKDNSTHAAIDDSAVSEAMAKWRSDPSVQAWFTASVACRGACRNAIACKQSSILMEHPHGQLLATRLWHTSIEHPDGIDLVWPDITAFVKATAAGIGEHTSPPTPGSTNNLDDRVHSFALHAIATVTNRRAMQAGWSSPATSRLTTLLFTAIEERSRQTEYFLGDTPARQEVVTAAAKLQTRAFDPLPLCSKICSDGRCPFLHAVRDVRAASGNFLGDANTDDELLNAATALAEEIVETPRDAPSATESLNQARWRAIACATQLLAGKHHRSQESTRRTIQVMGAAGWDLATASER
;
A
#
# COMPACT_ATOMS: atom_id res chain seq x y z
N MET A 1 31.39 -8.79 13.69
CA MET A 1 30.67 -8.83 12.40
C MET A 1 29.51 -7.88 12.51
N ARG A 2 29.35 -6.94 11.58
CA ARG A 2 28.32 -5.88 11.65
C ARG A 2 27.04 -6.20 10.86
N LEU A 3 26.90 -7.42 10.33
CA LEU A 3 25.67 -7.86 9.68
C LEU A 3 24.63 -8.25 10.71
N ALA A 4 23.37 -7.92 10.44
CA ALA A 4 22.25 -8.39 11.26
C ALA A 4 22.20 -9.93 11.23
N PRO A 5 22.03 -10.62 12.38
CA PRO A 5 22.06 -12.08 12.45
C PRO A 5 21.09 -12.79 11.49
N ASP A 6 19.94 -12.18 11.18
CA ASP A 6 18.95 -12.76 10.27
C ASP A 6 19.42 -12.80 8.82
N VAL A 7 20.26 -11.85 8.41
CA VAL A 7 20.88 -11.85 7.07
C VAL A 7 21.81 -13.05 6.94
N LEU A 8 22.57 -13.37 8.00
CA LEU A 8 23.45 -14.53 8.01
C LEU A 8 22.68 -15.85 7.89
N LYS A 9 21.55 -15.98 8.60
CA LYS A 9 20.73 -17.18 8.57
C LYS A 9 20.07 -17.39 7.20
N ASN A 10 19.49 -16.33 6.63
CA ASN A 10 18.66 -16.41 5.43
C ASN A 10 19.43 -16.29 4.11
N THR A 11 20.75 -16.12 4.16
CA THR A 11 21.59 -16.19 2.96
C THR A 11 21.87 -17.65 2.63
N ASN A 12 21.35 -18.15 1.51
CA ASN A 12 21.50 -19.56 1.11
C ASN A 12 22.98 -19.96 0.97
N LEU A 13 23.72 -19.32 0.06
CA LEU A 13 25.14 -19.58 -0.20
C LEU A 13 26.06 -18.73 0.67
N LYS A 14 26.97 -19.36 1.40
CA LYS A 14 27.96 -18.74 2.28
C LYS A 14 29.36 -19.15 1.86
N ILE A 15 30.23 -18.17 1.64
CA ILE A 15 31.64 -18.38 1.26
C ILE A 15 32.50 -17.65 2.29
N ALA A 16 33.13 -18.40 3.18
CA ALA A 16 33.99 -17.87 4.23
C ALA A 16 35.46 -18.09 3.88
N HIS A 17 36.19 -16.99 3.65
CA HIS A 17 37.65 -16.99 3.61
C HIS A 17 38.25 -16.91 5.02
N ARG A 18 39.54 -16.59 5.11
CA ARG A 18 40.23 -16.42 6.39
C ARG A 18 39.50 -15.41 7.28
N LEU A 19 39.16 -15.83 8.50
CA LEU A 19 38.43 -15.04 9.49
C LEU A 19 39.07 -15.19 10.87
N VAL A 20 39.67 -14.10 11.37
CA VAL A 20 40.52 -14.12 12.59
C VAL A 20 39.75 -13.68 13.84
N VAL A 21 38.77 -12.78 13.68
CA VAL A 21 38.00 -12.22 14.80
C VAL A 21 37.06 -13.29 15.37
N GLY A 22 37.13 -13.52 16.68
CA GLY A 22 36.43 -14.61 17.36
C GLY A 22 34.91 -14.57 17.18
N ASP A 23 34.28 -13.43 17.46
CA ASP A 23 32.82 -13.28 17.37
C ASP A 23 32.30 -13.49 15.94
N ASP A 24 33.01 -12.97 14.93
CA ASP A 24 32.67 -13.12 13.52
C ASP A 24 32.73 -14.59 13.10
N ARG A 25 33.76 -15.29 13.59
CA ARG A 25 33.98 -16.71 13.35
C ARG A 25 32.94 -17.58 14.01
N GLU A 26 32.55 -17.27 15.24
CA GLU A 26 31.47 -17.99 15.92
C GLU A 26 30.13 -17.82 15.19
N ALA A 27 29.81 -16.59 14.77
CA ALA A 27 28.58 -16.31 14.02
C ALA A 27 28.54 -17.05 12.67
N MET A 28 29.65 -17.05 11.93
CA MET A 28 29.76 -17.78 10.66
C MET A 28 29.72 -19.30 10.86
N ALA A 29 30.41 -19.83 11.87
CA ALA A 29 30.42 -21.24 12.19
C ALA A 29 29.02 -21.77 12.50
N LYS A 30 28.24 -21.02 13.30
CA LYS A 30 26.83 -21.33 13.59
C LYS A 30 25.96 -21.31 12.32
N ALA A 31 26.22 -20.38 11.41
CA ALA A 31 25.46 -20.23 10.17
C ALA A 31 25.81 -21.24 9.07
N MET A 32 26.95 -21.94 9.20
CA MET A 32 27.48 -22.89 8.21
C MET A 32 27.60 -24.33 8.75
N ALA A 33 26.95 -24.63 9.89
CA ALA A 33 27.00 -25.94 10.55
C ALA A 33 28.44 -26.48 10.78
N MET A 34 29.36 -25.60 11.17
CA MET A 34 30.75 -25.96 11.46
C MET A 34 30.91 -26.52 12.88
N THR A 35 31.82 -27.49 13.01
CA THR A 35 32.41 -27.89 14.30
C THR A 35 33.37 -26.81 14.83
N THR A 36 33.75 -26.92 16.11
CA THR A 36 34.74 -26.03 16.73
C THR A 36 36.08 -26.09 16.01
N GLU A 37 36.49 -27.28 15.58
CA GLU A 37 37.73 -27.53 14.85
C GLU A 37 37.71 -26.85 13.48
N GLN A 38 36.64 -27.05 12.70
CA GLN A 38 36.45 -26.39 11.39
C GLN A 38 36.38 -24.86 11.52
N SER A 39 35.72 -24.37 12.57
CA SER A 39 35.69 -22.94 12.89
C SER A 39 37.11 -22.40 13.11
N ASN A 40 37.94 -23.11 13.87
CA ASN A 40 39.32 -22.71 14.14
C ASN A 40 40.20 -22.70 12.87
N GLU A 41 39.96 -23.59 11.90
CA GLU A 41 40.69 -23.60 10.63
C GLU A 41 40.53 -22.30 9.82
N LEU A 42 39.40 -21.58 9.97
CA LEU A 42 39.20 -20.29 9.32
C LEU A 42 40.26 -19.26 9.71
N THR A 43 40.92 -19.39 10.86
CA THR A 43 41.94 -18.41 11.29
C THR A 43 43.26 -18.51 10.55
N ILE A 44 43.58 -19.71 10.06
CA ILE A 44 44.86 -20.06 9.43
C ILE A 44 44.73 -20.34 7.93
N MET A 45 43.53 -20.17 7.37
CA MET A 45 43.26 -20.45 5.97
C MET A 45 44.13 -19.58 5.04
N PRO A 46 44.89 -20.18 4.09
CA PRO A 46 45.72 -19.42 3.17
C PRO A 46 44.87 -18.65 2.14
N PRO A 47 45.40 -17.56 1.56
CA PRO A 47 44.72 -16.84 0.48
C PRO A 47 44.29 -17.77 -0.66
N GLY A 48 43.09 -17.56 -1.17
CA GLY A 48 42.51 -18.39 -2.24
C GLY A 48 41.87 -19.69 -1.76
N ARG A 49 41.92 -20.04 -0.47
CA ARG A 49 41.02 -21.07 0.09
C ARG A 49 39.78 -20.43 0.71
N ALA A 50 38.67 -21.15 0.64
CA ALA A 50 37.42 -20.78 1.28
C ALA A 50 36.67 -22.01 1.78
N ALA A 51 35.92 -21.86 2.87
CA ALA A 51 34.84 -22.76 3.23
C ALA A 51 33.56 -22.31 2.50
N VAL A 52 32.91 -23.22 1.78
CA VAL A 52 31.67 -22.97 1.05
C VAL A 52 30.57 -23.82 1.66
N PHE A 53 29.43 -23.20 1.91
CA PHE A 53 28.24 -23.85 2.44
C PHE A 53 27.01 -23.35 1.69
N SER A 54 26.20 -24.26 1.20
CA SER A 54 24.89 -23.99 0.61
C SER A 54 23.80 -24.74 1.39
N GLU A 55 22.56 -24.30 1.27
CA GLU A 55 21.42 -25.05 1.79
C GLU A 55 21.39 -26.47 1.21
N GLY A 56 21.33 -27.47 2.10
CA GLY A 56 21.44 -28.89 1.76
C GLY A 56 22.80 -29.53 2.12
N ASP A 57 23.85 -28.74 2.36
CA ASP A 57 25.14 -29.26 2.81
C ASP A 57 25.07 -29.69 4.28
N HIS A 58 25.70 -30.83 4.61
CA HIS A 58 25.82 -31.28 6.00
C HIS A 58 26.91 -30.54 6.78
N THR A 59 27.94 -30.05 6.08
CA THR A 59 29.10 -29.36 6.62
C THR A 59 29.76 -28.59 5.47
N PRO A 60 30.52 -27.50 5.73
CA PRO A 60 31.11 -26.73 4.64
C PRO A 60 32.22 -27.51 3.94
N VAL A 61 32.32 -27.28 2.63
CA VAL A 61 33.37 -27.85 1.79
C VAL A 61 34.50 -26.83 1.64
N ILE A 62 35.75 -27.27 1.83
CA ILE A 62 36.91 -26.43 1.56
C ILE A 62 37.23 -26.46 0.07
N VAL A 63 37.23 -25.29 -0.56
CA VAL A 63 37.51 -25.13 -1.99
C VAL A 63 38.78 -24.31 -2.22
N GLN A 64 39.43 -24.56 -3.35
CA GLN A 64 40.45 -23.69 -3.91
C GLN A 64 39.78 -22.74 -4.91
N VAL A 65 39.73 -21.46 -4.56
CA VAL A 65 39.24 -20.40 -5.43
C VAL A 65 40.32 -20.06 -6.46
N PRO A 66 40.01 -20.11 -7.78
CA PRO A 66 40.93 -19.69 -8.82
C PRO A 66 41.31 -18.22 -8.67
N LYS A 67 42.58 -17.89 -8.95
CA LYS A 67 43.02 -16.50 -8.94
C LYS A 67 42.47 -15.77 -10.17
N SER A 68 41.54 -14.84 -9.96
CA SER A 68 40.96 -14.03 -11.05
C SER A 68 41.74 -12.74 -11.33
N LYS A 69 42.54 -12.25 -10.38
CA LYS A 69 43.25 -10.96 -10.49
C LYS A 69 44.62 -11.06 -11.15
N ASP A 70 45.27 -12.22 -11.12
CA ASP A 70 46.63 -12.40 -11.65
C ASP A 70 46.68 -12.29 -13.20
N ASN A 71 45.52 -12.45 -13.88
CA ASN A 71 45.37 -12.29 -15.34
C ASN A 71 44.58 -11.02 -15.73
N SER A 72 44.38 -10.08 -14.80
CA SER A 72 43.72 -8.82 -15.09
C SER A 72 44.60 -7.96 -16.00
N THR A 73 44.21 -7.77 -17.26
CA THR A 73 44.82 -6.78 -18.17
C THR A 73 44.50 -5.33 -17.80
N HIS A 74 43.64 -5.12 -16.79
CA HIS A 74 43.23 -3.81 -16.34
C HIS A 74 44.22 -3.31 -15.28
N ALA A 75 44.72 -2.09 -15.46
CA ALA A 75 45.48 -1.39 -14.44
C ALA A 75 44.65 -1.29 -13.15
N ALA A 76 45.34 -1.28 -12.01
CA ALA A 76 44.67 -1.02 -10.73
C ALA A 76 43.93 0.32 -10.84
N ILE A 77 42.62 0.30 -10.57
CA ILE A 77 41.81 1.52 -10.54
C ILE A 77 42.21 2.26 -9.26
N ASP A 78 42.70 3.48 -9.40
CA ASP A 78 43.05 4.31 -8.25
C ASP A 78 41.80 4.91 -7.59
N ASP A 79 41.95 5.32 -6.33
CA ASP A 79 40.85 5.88 -5.53
C ASP A 79 40.28 7.17 -6.14
N SER A 80 41.08 7.91 -6.92
CA SER A 80 40.63 9.15 -7.56
C SER A 80 39.66 8.87 -8.72
N ALA A 81 39.97 7.85 -9.53
CA ALA A 81 39.11 7.36 -10.60
C ALA A 81 37.80 6.80 -10.04
N VAL A 82 37.84 6.06 -8.92
CA VAL A 82 36.64 5.61 -8.21
C VAL A 82 35.82 6.80 -7.72
N SER A 83 36.46 7.77 -7.07
CA SER A 83 35.80 8.96 -6.54
C SER A 83 35.11 9.77 -7.64
N GLU A 84 35.77 9.98 -8.79
CA GLU A 84 35.20 10.72 -9.91
C GLU A 84 34.00 10.00 -10.53
N ALA A 85 34.08 8.67 -10.70
CA ALA A 85 32.97 7.87 -11.20
C ALA A 85 31.77 7.91 -10.25
N MET A 86 32.01 7.77 -8.94
CA MET A 86 30.96 7.78 -7.92
C MET A 86 30.30 9.15 -7.74
N ALA A 87 31.02 10.25 -8.04
CA ALA A 87 30.45 11.60 -8.02
C ALA A 87 29.36 11.78 -9.08
N LYS A 88 29.49 11.13 -10.24
CA LYS A 88 28.57 11.27 -11.39
C LYS A 88 27.38 10.30 -11.34
N TRP A 89 27.50 9.18 -10.61
CA TRP A 89 26.50 8.12 -10.61
C TRP A 89 25.10 8.58 -10.12
N ARG A 90 25.04 9.52 -9.17
CA ARG A 90 23.75 10.05 -8.67
C ARG A 90 23.04 10.99 -9.65
N SER A 91 23.76 11.53 -10.62
CA SER A 91 23.18 12.37 -11.69
C SER A 91 22.66 11.56 -12.88
N ASP A 92 22.88 10.24 -12.90
CA ASP A 92 22.28 9.38 -13.91
C ASP A 92 20.75 9.33 -13.72
N PRO A 93 19.93 9.70 -14.73
CA PRO A 93 18.47 9.70 -14.61
C PRO A 93 17.87 8.33 -14.25
N SER A 94 18.48 7.23 -14.71
CA SER A 94 18.02 5.88 -14.41
C SER A 94 18.26 5.52 -12.95
N VAL A 95 19.39 5.95 -12.39
CA VAL A 95 19.75 5.79 -10.99
C VAL A 95 18.92 6.72 -10.12
N GLN A 96 18.75 7.97 -10.52
CA GLN A 96 17.94 8.96 -9.80
C GLN A 96 16.48 8.52 -9.66
N ALA A 97 15.93 7.80 -10.65
CA ALA A 97 14.60 7.20 -10.58
C ALA A 97 14.48 6.14 -9.45
N TRP A 98 15.58 5.51 -9.02
CA TRP A 98 15.57 4.59 -7.87
C TRP A 98 15.55 5.34 -6.52
N PHE A 99 15.92 6.62 -6.51
CA PHE A 99 15.98 7.45 -5.31
C PHE A 99 14.77 8.38 -5.14
N THR A 100 13.63 8.08 -5.78
CA THR A 100 12.38 8.84 -5.55
C THR A 100 12.04 8.83 -4.05
N ALA A 101 11.70 10.00 -3.50
CA ALA A 101 11.37 10.16 -2.08
C ALA A 101 10.23 9.21 -1.62
N SER A 102 9.37 8.79 -2.54
CA SER A 102 8.42 7.71 -2.33
C SER A 102 8.09 6.98 -3.63
N VAL A 103 8.07 5.64 -3.57
CA VAL A 103 7.53 4.79 -4.64
C VAL A 103 6.03 4.96 -4.84
N ALA A 104 5.32 5.51 -3.84
CA ALA A 104 3.89 5.74 -3.89
C ALA A 104 3.56 6.86 -4.90
N CYS A 105 4.24 8.01 -4.80
CA CYS A 105 3.98 9.14 -5.69
C CYS A 105 4.69 9.04 -7.05
N ARG A 106 5.69 8.16 -7.20
CA ARG A 106 6.48 8.00 -8.44
C ARG A 106 7.02 9.33 -9.00
N GLY A 107 7.39 10.25 -8.11
CA GLY A 107 7.87 11.60 -8.48
C GLY A 107 6.78 12.61 -8.85
N ALA A 108 5.49 12.27 -8.75
CA ALA A 108 4.39 13.19 -9.06
C ALA A 108 4.16 14.27 -7.99
N CYS A 109 4.70 14.10 -6.78
CA CYS A 109 4.65 15.14 -5.76
C CYS A 109 5.43 16.38 -6.19
N ARG A 110 4.81 17.56 -6.08
CA ARG A 110 5.40 18.85 -6.46
C ARG A 110 6.58 19.27 -5.58
N ASN A 111 6.63 18.78 -4.36
CA ASN A 111 7.60 19.19 -3.34
C ASN A 111 8.07 17.96 -2.52
N ALA A 112 9.38 17.79 -2.38
CA ALA A 112 9.98 16.67 -1.65
C ALA A 112 9.68 16.68 -0.14
N ILE A 113 9.57 17.87 0.47
CA ILE A 113 9.18 18.03 1.89
C ILE A 113 7.72 17.60 2.07
N ALA A 114 6.82 18.07 1.20
CA ALA A 114 5.42 17.68 1.23
C ALA A 114 5.26 16.16 1.02
N CYS A 115 6.00 15.58 0.07
CA CYS A 115 6.03 14.13 -0.17
C CYS A 115 6.42 13.34 1.09
N LYS A 116 7.49 13.75 1.79
CA LYS A 116 7.94 13.10 3.03
C LYS A 116 6.94 13.28 4.18
N GLN A 117 6.32 14.44 4.30
CA GLN A 117 5.27 14.65 5.30
C GLN A 117 4.04 13.77 5.00
N SER A 118 3.63 13.69 3.74
CA SER A 118 2.52 12.83 3.31
C SER A 118 2.78 11.35 3.58
N SER A 119 4.02 10.86 3.46
CA SER A 119 4.32 9.47 3.84
C SER A 119 4.09 9.21 5.33
N ILE A 120 4.40 10.17 6.21
CA ILE A 120 4.15 10.06 7.65
C ILE A 120 2.63 10.12 7.93
N LEU A 121 1.90 11.01 7.26
CA LEU A 121 0.44 11.11 7.41
C LEU A 121 -0.28 9.81 7.02
N MET A 122 0.26 9.06 6.06
CA MET A 122 -0.28 7.75 5.66
C MET A 122 -0.09 6.65 6.70
N GLU A 123 0.79 6.83 7.68
CA GLU A 123 0.94 5.91 8.82
C GLU A 123 -0.15 6.14 9.88
N HIS A 124 -0.80 7.31 9.87
CA HIS A 124 -1.86 7.64 10.81
C HIS A 124 -3.17 6.88 10.47
N PRO A 125 -3.88 6.27 11.45
CA PRO A 125 -5.13 5.54 11.20
C PRO A 125 -6.19 6.35 10.44
N HIS A 126 -6.46 7.59 10.87
CA HIS A 126 -7.37 8.48 10.13
C HIS A 126 -6.90 8.79 8.70
N GLY A 127 -5.58 8.85 8.45
CA GLY A 127 -5.04 9.02 7.09
C GLY A 127 -5.33 7.81 6.21
N GLN A 128 -5.28 6.60 6.76
CA GLN A 128 -5.59 5.35 6.05
C GLN A 128 -7.09 5.20 5.76
N LEU A 129 -7.95 5.59 6.71
CA LEU A 129 -9.40 5.63 6.51
C LEU A 129 -9.76 6.63 5.41
N LEU A 130 -9.22 7.84 5.48
CA LEU A 130 -9.45 8.87 4.47
C LEU A 130 -8.90 8.49 3.10
N ALA A 131 -7.78 7.79 3.04
CA ALA A 131 -7.27 7.24 1.79
C ALA A 131 -8.22 6.20 1.18
N THR A 132 -8.83 5.36 2.02
CA THR A 132 -9.83 4.39 1.60
C THR A 132 -11.06 5.10 1.04
N ARG A 133 -11.60 6.08 1.78
CA ARG A 133 -12.75 6.89 1.34
C ARG A 133 -12.48 7.65 0.04
N LEU A 134 -11.32 8.31 -0.07
CA LEU A 134 -10.89 9.01 -1.29
C LEU A 134 -10.92 8.05 -2.46
N TRP A 135 -10.19 6.93 -2.37
CA TRP A 135 -10.05 6.00 -3.49
C TRP A 135 -11.41 5.43 -3.90
N HIS A 136 -12.22 4.95 -2.95
CA HIS A 136 -13.50 4.30 -3.25
C HIS A 136 -14.56 5.26 -3.78
N THR A 137 -14.68 6.45 -3.19
CA THR A 137 -15.64 7.43 -3.70
C THR A 137 -15.26 7.86 -5.13
N SER A 138 -13.95 8.01 -5.41
CA SER A 138 -13.43 8.41 -6.74
C SER A 138 -13.66 7.41 -7.86
N ILE A 139 -13.72 6.11 -7.55
CA ILE A 139 -13.94 5.06 -8.55
C ILE A 139 -15.42 4.75 -8.78
N GLU A 140 -16.30 5.15 -7.87
CA GLU A 140 -17.75 4.94 -8.00
C GLU A 140 -18.40 6.07 -8.79
N HIS A 141 -17.88 7.30 -8.70
CA HIS A 141 -18.43 8.44 -9.44
C HIS A 141 -17.37 9.50 -9.81
N PRO A 142 -17.47 10.18 -10.96
CA PRO A 142 -16.54 11.23 -11.34
C PRO A 142 -16.41 12.38 -10.32
N ASP A 143 -17.51 12.78 -9.69
CA ASP A 143 -17.50 13.81 -8.63
C ASP A 143 -16.90 13.31 -7.31
N GLY A 144 -16.55 12.03 -7.19
CA GLY A 144 -16.17 11.41 -5.92
C GLY A 144 -14.93 12.01 -5.26
N ILE A 145 -13.95 12.45 -6.06
CA ILE A 145 -12.76 13.15 -5.55
C ILE A 145 -13.15 14.46 -4.88
N ASP A 146 -14.09 15.20 -5.48
CA ASP A 146 -14.49 16.53 -5.01
C ASP A 146 -15.14 16.46 -3.64
N LEU A 147 -15.88 15.39 -3.37
CA LEU A 147 -16.60 15.14 -2.12
C LEU A 147 -15.68 14.89 -0.93
N VAL A 148 -14.60 14.15 -1.16
CA VAL A 148 -13.65 13.80 -0.10
C VAL A 148 -12.57 14.87 0.08
N TRP A 149 -12.39 15.77 -0.90
CA TRP A 149 -11.35 16.79 -0.88
C TRP A 149 -11.38 17.74 0.34
N PRO A 150 -12.55 18.21 0.83
CA PRO A 150 -12.63 19.03 2.05
C PRO A 150 -12.10 18.30 3.28
N ASP A 151 -12.42 17.02 3.45
CA ASP A 151 -11.96 16.19 4.56
C ASP A 151 -10.44 15.99 4.52
N ILE A 152 -9.88 15.77 3.32
CA ILE A 152 -8.43 15.71 3.12
C ILE A 152 -7.77 17.01 3.51
N THR A 153 -8.33 18.13 3.06
CA THR A 153 -7.80 19.45 3.36
C THR A 153 -7.83 19.72 4.86
N ALA A 154 -8.94 19.40 5.53
CA ALA A 154 -9.09 19.54 6.97
C ALA A 154 -8.12 18.64 7.75
N PHE A 155 -8.00 17.36 7.35
CA PHE A 155 -7.09 16.40 7.98
C PHE A 155 -5.63 16.86 7.87
N VAL A 156 -5.18 17.21 6.66
CA VAL A 156 -3.80 17.66 6.41
C VAL A 156 -3.52 18.96 7.16
N LYS A 157 -4.48 19.90 7.20
CA LYS A 157 -4.35 21.16 7.95
C LYS A 157 -4.27 20.92 9.46
N ALA A 158 -5.08 20.03 10.00
CA ALA A 158 -5.09 19.72 11.43
C ALA A 158 -3.78 19.03 11.87
N THR A 159 -3.29 18.07 11.08
CA THR A 159 -2.00 17.41 11.37
C THR A 159 -0.80 18.31 11.08
N ALA A 160 -0.90 19.27 10.15
CA ALA A 160 0.10 20.32 9.96
C ALA A 160 0.32 21.17 11.21
N ALA A 161 -0.72 21.43 12.00
CA ALA A 161 -0.63 22.21 13.23
C ALA A 161 -0.10 21.38 14.43
N GLY A 162 -0.28 20.05 14.41
CA GLY A 162 0.14 19.15 15.49
C GLY A 162 1.54 18.54 15.34
N ILE A 163 2.07 18.46 14.11
CA ILE A 163 3.46 18.09 13.86
C ILE A 163 4.29 19.36 14.07
N GLY A 164 4.77 19.54 15.31
CA GLY A 164 5.47 20.74 15.75
C GLY A 164 6.33 21.39 14.68
N GLU A 165 6.13 22.69 14.52
CA GLU A 165 6.96 23.63 13.78
C GLU A 165 8.36 23.71 14.42
N HIS A 166 9.12 22.61 14.38
CA HIS A 166 10.46 22.55 14.92
C HIS A 166 11.42 21.85 13.95
N THR A 167 12.46 22.62 13.61
CA THR A 167 13.76 22.24 13.02
C THR A 167 13.87 22.17 11.51
N SER A 168 13.65 23.30 10.84
CA SER A 168 14.63 23.87 9.89
C SER A 168 14.22 25.31 9.55
N PRO A 169 15.16 26.26 9.39
CA PRO A 169 14.82 27.55 8.79
C PRO A 169 14.20 27.29 7.42
N PRO A 170 13.15 28.03 7.02
CA PRO A 170 12.64 27.94 5.66
C PRO A 170 13.81 28.17 4.69
N THR A 171 14.03 27.22 3.79
CA THR A 171 14.98 27.44 2.70
C THR A 171 14.40 28.56 1.84
N PRO A 172 15.15 29.60 1.45
CA PRO A 172 14.61 30.64 0.59
C PRO A 172 14.09 29.99 -0.70
N GLY A 173 12.78 30.01 -0.92
CA GLY A 173 12.09 29.32 -2.02
C GLY A 173 11.24 28.10 -1.63
N SER A 174 11.28 27.62 -0.38
CA SER A 174 10.42 26.51 0.09
C SER A 174 9.06 27.06 0.58
N THR A 175 8.10 27.22 -0.33
CA THR A 175 6.72 27.41 0.09
C THR A 175 6.21 26.06 0.62
N ASN A 176 6.17 25.91 1.95
CA ASN A 176 5.44 24.83 2.63
C ASN A 176 3.93 25.08 2.44
N ASN A 177 3.47 25.02 1.18
CA ASN A 177 2.11 25.34 0.82
C ASN A 177 1.19 24.17 1.24
N LEU A 178 0.10 24.49 1.92
CA LEU A 178 -0.93 23.53 2.30
C LEU A 178 -1.43 22.76 1.07
N ASP A 179 -1.55 23.43 -0.07
CA ASP A 179 -2.02 22.80 -1.32
C ASP A 179 -1.07 21.71 -1.82
N ASP A 180 0.25 21.92 -1.72
CA ASP A 180 1.24 20.90 -2.11
C ASP A 180 1.20 19.68 -1.19
N ARG A 181 0.87 19.89 0.09
CA ARG A 181 0.71 18.81 1.08
C ARG A 181 -0.58 18.04 0.88
N VAL A 182 -1.69 18.73 0.61
CA VAL A 182 -2.99 18.13 0.27
C VAL A 182 -2.86 17.30 -1.00
N HIS A 183 -2.27 17.87 -2.05
CA HIS A 183 -1.96 17.18 -3.30
C HIS A 183 -1.07 15.95 -3.07
N SER A 184 0.04 16.10 -2.34
CA SER A 184 0.95 14.99 -2.05
C SER A 184 0.29 13.89 -1.21
N PHE A 185 -0.56 14.25 -0.25
CA PHE A 185 -1.32 13.27 0.54
C PHE A 185 -2.28 12.49 -0.36
N ALA A 186 -3.05 13.17 -1.22
CA ALA A 186 -3.98 12.53 -2.13
C ALA A 186 -3.28 11.53 -3.07
N LEU A 187 -2.12 11.90 -3.64
CA LEU A 187 -1.32 10.99 -4.46
C LEU A 187 -0.88 9.74 -3.69
N HIS A 188 -0.35 9.91 -2.48
CA HIS A 188 0.08 8.81 -1.64
C HIS A 188 -1.09 7.91 -1.21
N ALA A 189 -2.23 8.51 -0.86
CA ALA A 189 -3.46 7.81 -0.51
C ALA A 189 -3.94 6.92 -1.66
N ILE A 190 -4.12 7.49 -2.84
CA ILE A 190 -4.56 6.75 -4.04
C ILE A 190 -3.57 5.65 -4.41
N ALA A 191 -2.27 5.93 -4.41
CA ALA A 191 -1.27 4.93 -4.77
C ALA A 191 -1.23 3.76 -3.78
N THR A 192 -1.33 4.07 -2.48
CA THR A 192 -1.33 3.05 -1.41
C THR A 192 -2.53 2.13 -1.55
N VAL A 193 -3.73 2.69 -1.70
CA VAL A 193 -4.96 1.88 -1.83
C VAL A 193 -4.96 1.12 -3.16
N THR A 194 -4.56 1.75 -4.27
CA THR A 194 -4.50 1.08 -5.59
C THR A 194 -3.56 -0.13 -5.56
N ASN A 195 -2.35 0.02 -5.02
CA ASN A 195 -1.39 -1.08 -4.91
C ASN A 195 -1.90 -2.20 -3.99
N ARG A 196 -2.58 -1.85 -2.90
CA ARG A 196 -3.20 -2.83 -2.00
C ARG A 196 -4.28 -3.63 -2.70
N ARG A 197 -5.20 -2.97 -3.44
CA ARG A 197 -6.25 -3.65 -4.21
C ARG A 197 -5.67 -4.54 -5.30
N ALA A 198 -4.64 -4.05 -6.00
CA ALA A 198 -3.92 -4.83 -7.00
C ALA A 198 -3.35 -6.13 -6.43
N MET A 199 -2.71 -6.07 -5.25
CA MET A 199 -2.18 -7.26 -4.58
C MET A 199 -3.29 -8.22 -4.12
N GLN A 200 -4.37 -7.69 -3.54
CA GLN A 200 -5.47 -8.49 -3.01
C GLN A 200 -6.28 -9.19 -4.12
N ALA A 201 -6.44 -8.54 -5.27
CA ALA A 201 -7.24 -9.02 -6.39
C ALA A 201 -6.39 -9.58 -7.55
N GLY A 202 -5.06 -9.58 -7.45
CA GLY A 202 -4.17 -10.13 -8.46
C GLY A 202 -4.15 -9.34 -9.78
N TRP A 203 -4.27 -8.01 -9.72
CA TRP A 203 -4.24 -7.17 -10.94
C TRP A 203 -2.85 -7.17 -11.58
N SER A 204 -2.81 -7.15 -12.91
CA SER A 204 -1.55 -7.05 -13.65
C SER A 204 -0.87 -5.68 -13.42
N SER A 205 0.47 -5.67 -13.36
CA SER A 205 1.24 -4.44 -13.19
C SER A 205 0.89 -3.32 -14.21
N PRO A 206 0.71 -3.61 -15.52
CA PRO A 206 0.26 -2.60 -16.48
C PRO A 206 -1.11 -2.00 -16.16
N ALA A 207 -2.07 -2.84 -15.74
CA ALA A 207 -3.41 -2.38 -15.42
C ALA A 207 -3.44 -1.53 -14.13
N THR A 208 -2.69 -1.94 -13.10
CA THR A 208 -2.51 -1.16 -11.87
C THR A 208 -1.86 0.19 -12.17
N SER A 209 -0.78 0.19 -12.96
CA SER A 209 -0.09 1.42 -13.34
C SER A 209 -1.01 2.37 -14.11
N ARG A 210 -1.80 1.85 -15.06
CA ARG A 210 -2.77 2.65 -15.81
C ARG A 210 -3.80 3.31 -14.88
N LEU A 211 -4.41 2.55 -13.97
CA LEU A 211 -5.39 3.10 -13.03
C LEU A 211 -4.76 4.16 -12.12
N THR A 212 -3.55 3.91 -11.60
CA THR A 212 -2.82 4.91 -10.79
C THR A 212 -2.56 6.20 -11.58
N THR A 213 -2.14 6.10 -12.84
CA THR A 213 -1.92 7.29 -13.69
C THR A 213 -3.21 8.09 -13.90
N LEU A 214 -4.33 7.42 -14.20
CA LEU A 214 -5.63 8.08 -14.36
C LEU A 214 -6.08 8.80 -13.09
N LEU A 215 -5.94 8.13 -11.94
CA LEU A 215 -6.27 8.73 -10.64
C LEU A 215 -5.34 9.91 -10.30
N PHE A 216 -4.05 9.85 -10.68
CA PHE A 216 -3.12 10.97 -10.50
C PHE A 216 -3.51 12.17 -11.37
N THR A 217 -3.94 11.94 -12.62
CA THR A 217 -4.48 13.01 -13.47
C THR A 217 -5.70 13.64 -12.82
N ALA A 218 -6.62 12.85 -12.28
CA ALA A 218 -7.82 13.37 -11.62
C ALA A 218 -7.51 14.15 -10.32
N ILE A 219 -6.48 13.75 -9.57
CA ILE A 219 -5.93 14.53 -8.44
C ILE A 219 -5.35 15.86 -8.93
N GLU A 220 -4.56 15.84 -10.00
CA GLU A 220 -3.93 17.04 -10.54
C GLU A 220 -5.00 18.03 -11.01
N GLU A 221 -6.03 17.55 -11.71
CA GLU A 221 -7.23 18.31 -12.08
C GLU A 221 -7.88 18.94 -10.84
N ARG A 222 -8.20 18.14 -9.81
CA ARG A 222 -8.82 18.66 -8.58
C ARG A 222 -7.96 19.72 -7.91
N SER A 223 -6.66 19.47 -7.77
CA SER A 223 -5.76 20.31 -6.98
C SER A 223 -5.51 21.72 -7.55
N ARG A 224 -5.87 21.94 -8.82
CA ARG A 224 -5.75 23.24 -9.50
C ARG A 224 -7.04 24.06 -9.45
N GLN A 225 -8.13 23.50 -8.92
CA GLN A 225 -9.47 24.07 -9.04
C GLN A 225 -9.94 24.66 -7.71
N THR A 226 -10.55 25.83 -7.80
CA THR A 226 -11.13 26.53 -6.64
C THR A 226 -12.61 26.22 -6.43
N GLU A 227 -13.30 25.76 -7.47
CA GLU A 227 -14.70 25.35 -7.38
C GLU A 227 -14.84 24.07 -6.55
N TYR A 228 -16.03 23.87 -5.98
CA TYR A 228 -16.30 22.68 -5.18
C TYR A 228 -16.34 21.43 -6.07
N PHE A 229 -17.16 21.45 -7.12
CA PHE A 229 -17.31 20.36 -8.10
C PHE A 229 -16.63 20.73 -9.42
N LEU A 230 -15.80 19.84 -9.94
CA LEU A 230 -15.24 19.93 -11.29
C LEU A 230 -16.10 19.19 -12.33
N GLY A 231 -16.87 18.20 -11.90
CA GLY A 231 -17.71 17.40 -12.79
C GLY A 231 -17.00 16.20 -13.43
N ASP A 232 -17.60 15.69 -14.51
CA ASP A 232 -17.27 14.47 -15.23
C ASP A 232 -16.18 14.65 -16.29
N THR A 233 -14.97 15.03 -15.86
CA THR A 233 -13.82 15.13 -16.79
C THR A 233 -13.53 13.78 -17.48
N PRO A 234 -12.93 13.79 -18.69
CA PRO A 234 -12.56 12.56 -19.38
C PRO A 234 -11.68 11.63 -18.53
N ALA A 235 -10.74 12.19 -17.75
CA ALA A 235 -9.88 11.42 -16.87
C ALA A 235 -10.69 10.72 -15.76
N ARG A 236 -11.64 11.42 -15.13
CA ARG A 236 -12.50 10.87 -14.07
C ARG A 236 -13.46 9.81 -14.59
N GLN A 237 -14.03 10.00 -15.79
CA GLN A 237 -14.85 8.98 -16.43
C GLN A 237 -14.04 7.72 -16.76
N GLU A 238 -12.79 7.90 -17.20
CA GLU A 238 -11.89 6.78 -17.47
C GLU A 238 -11.46 6.07 -16.18
N VAL A 239 -11.27 6.79 -15.06
CA VAL A 239 -11.05 6.20 -13.73
C VAL A 239 -12.18 5.23 -13.38
N VAL A 240 -13.43 5.68 -13.41
CA VAL A 240 -14.60 4.84 -13.08
C VAL A 240 -14.66 3.60 -13.98
N THR A 241 -14.45 3.80 -15.28
CA THR A 241 -14.48 2.71 -16.27
C THR A 241 -13.35 1.70 -16.06
N ALA A 242 -12.12 2.16 -15.84
CA ALA A 242 -10.96 1.30 -15.64
C ALA A 242 -11.03 0.54 -14.31
N ALA A 243 -11.47 1.22 -13.25
CA ALA A 243 -11.65 0.62 -11.94
C ALA A 243 -12.75 -0.44 -11.95
N ALA A 244 -13.89 -0.18 -12.62
CA ALA A 244 -14.99 -1.14 -12.75
C ALA A 244 -14.54 -2.46 -13.38
N LYS A 245 -13.73 -2.39 -14.45
CA LYS A 245 -13.17 -3.59 -15.11
C LYS A 245 -12.27 -4.39 -14.18
N LEU A 246 -11.41 -3.71 -13.42
CA LEU A 246 -10.46 -4.36 -12.51
C LEU A 246 -11.13 -5.02 -11.31
N GLN A 247 -12.32 -4.56 -10.93
CA GLN A 247 -13.05 -5.08 -9.78
C GLN A 247 -14.03 -6.21 -10.14
N THR A 248 -14.05 -6.66 -11.38
CA THR A 248 -14.88 -7.80 -11.79
C THR A 248 -14.47 -9.06 -11.02
N ARG A 249 -15.46 -9.80 -10.51
CA ARG A 249 -15.23 -11.04 -9.74
C ARG A 249 -15.45 -12.25 -10.63
N ALA A 250 -14.59 -13.26 -10.49
CA ALA A 250 -14.77 -14.54 -11.19
C ALA A 250 -15.80 -15.46 -10.50
N PHE A 251 -15.99 -15.29 -9.19
CA PHE A 251 -16.94 -16.03 -8.37
C PHE A 251 -17.44 -15.14 -7.22
N ASP A 252 -18.55 -15.52 -6.60
CA ASP A 252 -19.09 -14.83 -5.42
C ASP A 252 -18.26 -15.21 -4.18
N PRO A 253 -17.49 -14.28 -3.57
CA PRO A 253 -16.68 -14.58 -2.39
C PRO A 253 -17.54 -14.78 -1.13
N LEU A 254 -18.78 -14.28 -1.14
CA LEU A 254 -19.76 -14.44 -0.09
C LEU A 254 -21.15 -14.73 -0.70
N PRO A 255 -22.05 -15.43 0.01
CA PRO A 255 -23.31 -15.95 -0.56
C PRO A 255 -24.24 -14.92 -1.22
N LEU A 256 -24.19 -13.65 -0.81
CA LEU A 256 -25.07 -12.58 -1.30
C LEU A 256 -24.38 -11.65 -2.31
N CYS A 257 -23.15 -11.92 -2.74
CA CYS A 257 -22.41 -11.00 -3.60
C CYS A 257 -23.12 -10.70 -4.93
N SER A 258 -23.73 -11.68 -5.58
CA SER A 258 -24.56 -11.49 -6.79
C SER A 258 -25.80 -10.65 -6.59
N LYS A 259 -26.38 -10.65 -5.37
CA LYS A 259 -27.52 -9.81 -5.03
C LYS A 259 -27.11 -8.39 -4.64
N ILE A 260 -25.98 -8.25 -3.95
CA ILE A 260 -25.46 -6.96 -3.51
C ILE A 260 -24.86 -6.18 -4.69
N CYS A 261 -23.99 -6.82 -5.47
CA CYS A 261 -23.33 -6.26 -6.64
C CYS A 261 -23.75 -7.05 -7.89
N SER A 262 -24.93 -6.73 -8.42
CA SER A 262 -25.50 -7.39 -9.61
C SER A 262 -24.68 -7.18 -10.88
N ASP A 263 -23.86 -6.13 -10.92
CA ASP A 263 -22.93 -5.79 -12.01
C ASP A 263 -21.68 -6.69 -12.12
N GLY A 264 -21.59 -7.74 -11.30
CA GLY A 264 -20.45 -8.66 -11.32
C GLY A 264 -19.16 -8.09 -10.69
N ARG A 265 -19.20 -6.92 -10.06
CA ARG A 265 -18.02 -6.33 -9.40
C ARG A 265 -17.91 -6.71 -7.92
N CYS A 266 -16.74 -6.56 -7.30
CA CYS A 266 -16.53 -6.69 -5.85
C CYS A 266 -15.79 -5.48 -5.26
N PRO A 267 -16.36 -4.26 -5.32
CA PRO A 267 -15.72 -3.04 -4.81
C PRO A 267 -15.46 -3.09 -3.30
N PHE A 268 -16.41 -3.58 -2.50
CA PHE A 268 -16.44 -3.28 -1.07
C PHE A 268 -15.80 -4.34 -0.17
N LEU A 269 -15.62 -5.59 -0.60
CA LEU A 269 -15.16 -6.68 0.29
C LEU A 269 -13.83 -6.36 0.97
N HIS A 270 -12.82 -5.98 0.19
CA HIS A 270 -11.52 -5.64 0.73
C HIS A 270 -11.53 -4.29 1.46
N ALA A 271 -12.37 -3.34 1.02
CA ALA A 271 -12.55 -2.04 1.66
C ALA A 271 -13.05 -2.18 3.09
N VAL A 272 -14.13 -2.95 3.28
CA VAL A 272 -14.74 -3.20 4.58
C VAL A 272 -13.75 -3.90 5.52
N ARG A 273 -12.97 -4.86 5.02
CA ARG A 273 -11.95 -5.54 5.82
C ARG A 273 -10.83 -4.58 6.25
N ASP A 274 -10.38 -3.71 5.36
CA ASP A 274 -9.34 -2.72 5.66
C ASP A 274 -9.82 -1.72 6.73
N VAL A 275 -11.02 -1.14 6.54
CA VAL A 275 -11.61 -0.19 7.50
C VAL A 275 -11.81 -0.86 8.85
N ARG A 276 -12.41 -2.06 8.87
CA ARG A 276 -12.61 -2.82 10.12
C ARG A 276 -11.30 -3.08 10.87
N ALA A 277 -10.22 -3.36 10.15
CA ALA A 277 -8.91 -3.55 10.77
C ALA A 277 -8.32 -2.23 11.29
N ALA A 278 -8.48 -1.13 10.55
CA ALA A 278 -7.95 0.19 10.90
C ALA A 278 -8.72 0.87 12.05
N SER A 279 -10.03 0.64 12.14
CA SER A 279 -10.88 1.17 13.21
C SER A 279 -10.62 0.51 14.57
N GLY A 280 -9.78 -0.51 14.69
CA GLY A 280 -9.67 -1.27 15.94
C GLY A 280 -11.01 -1.86 16.39
N ASN A 281 -11.06 -2.51 17.55
CA ASN A 281 -12.30 -3.10 18.08
C ASN A 281 -13.36 -2.05 18.54
N PHE A 282 -13.37 -0.81 18.01
CA PHE A 282 -14.42 0.18 18.31
C PHE A 282 -15.82 -0.29 17.86
N LEU A 283 -15.87 -1.20 16.90
CA LEU A 283 -17.08 -1.94 16.56
C LEU A 283 -17.16 -3.15 17.49
N GLY A 284 -17.86 -2.95 18.61
CA GLY A 284 -18.17 -4.03 19.54
C GLY A 284 -18.93 -5.18 18.88
N ASP A 285 -19.06 -6.26 19.62
CA ASP A 285 -19.83 -7.41 19.19
C ASP A 285 -21.30 -7.03 18.98
N ALA A 286 -21.77 -6.96 17.73
CA ALA A 286 -23.18 -6.75 17.43
C ALA A 286 -24.01 -7.96 17.88
N ASN A 287 -24.84 -7.77 18.90
CA ASN A 287 -25.69 -8.79 19.50
C ASN A 287 -27.15 -8.64 19.03
N THR A 288 -27.56 -7.44 18.65
CA THR A 288 -28.86 -7.16 18.04
C THR A 288 -28.74 -6.89 16.54
N ASP A 289 -29.86 -6.92 15.82
CA ASP A 289 -29.93 -6.58 14.40
C ASP A 289 -29.70 -5.09 14.15
N ASP A 290 -30.14 -4.21 15.06
CA ASP A 290 -29.89 -2.77 15.00
C ASP A 290 -28.40 -2.45 15.23
N GLU A 291 -27.75 -3.10 16.19
CA GLU A 291 -26.30 -2.95 16.41
C GLU A 291 -25.50 -3.42 15.19
N LEU A 292 -25.95 -4.48 14.53
CA LEU A 292 -25.33 -5.00 13.31
C LEU A 292 -25.47 -4.00 12.15
N LEU A 293 -26.66 -3.43 11.96
CA LEU A 293 -26.90 -2.42 10.93
C LEU A 293 -26.09 -1.15 11.20
N ASN A 294 -26.04 -0.67 12.44
CA ASN A 294 -25.29 0.51 12.83
C ASN A 294 -23.78 0.31 12.60
N ALA A 295 -23.24 -0.85 13.00
CA ALA A 295 -21.83 -1.19 12.76
C ALA A 295 -21.51 -1.28 11.26
N ALA A 296 -22.39 -1.90 10.47
CA ALA A 296 -22.23 -1.98 9.02
C ALA A 296 -22.32 -0.60 8.34
N THR A 297 -23.20 0.28 8.84
CA THR A 297 -23.36 1.65 8.35
C THR A 297 -22.11 2.48 8.64
N ALA A 298 -21.58 2.42 9.86
CA ALA A 298 -20.35 3.10 10.21
C ALA A 298 -19.17 2.66 9.33
N LEU A 299 -19.04 1.35 9.05
CA LEU A 299 -18.01 0.84 8.12
C LEU A 299 -18.20 1.36 6.69
N ALA A 300 -19.44 1.44 6.21
CA ALA A 300 -19.74 1.90 4.85
C ALA A 300 -19.44 3.40 4.67
N GLU A 301 -19.71 4.21 5.68
CA GLU A 301 -19.44 5.66 5.66
C GLU A 301 -17.94 5.99 5.69
N GLU A 302 -17.09 5.09 6.19
CA GLU A 302 -15.64 5.18 6.04
C GLU A 302 -15.13 4.78 4.63
N ILE A 303 -16.00 4.26 3.75
CA ILE A 303 -15.63 3.79 2.41
C ILE A 303 -16.20 4.71 1.33
N VAL A 304 -17.48 5.08 1.42
CA VAL A 304 -18.16 5.88 0.40
C VAL A 304 -18.73 7.14 1.04
N GLU A 305 -18.31 8.29 0.55
CA GLU A 305 -18.89 9.58 0.93
C GLU A 305 -20.20 9.82 0.16
N THR A 306 -21.28 10.22 0.84
CA THR A 306 -22.57 10.52 0.21
C THR A 306 -23.04 11.92 0.60
N PRO A 307 -22.93 12.91 -0.30
CA PRO A 307 -23.38 14.27 -0.06
C PRO A 307 -24.88 14.41 -0.30
N ARG A 308 -25.48 15.46 0.27
CA ARG A 308 -26.86 15.87 -0.04
C ARG A 308 -26.95 16.72 -1.30
N ASP A 309 -25.85 17.37 -1.69
CA ASP A 309 -25.82 18.43 -2.71
C ASP A 309 -24.96 18.10 -3.94
N ALA A 310 -24.63 16.81 -4.19
CA ALA A 310 -23.91 16.46 -5.42
C ALA A 310 -24.86 16.51 -6.64
N PRO A 311 -24.54 17.30 -7.68
CA PRO A 311 -25.43 17.55 -8.82
C PRO A 311 -25.85 16.28 -9.56
N SER A 312 -24.94 15.31 -9.69
CA SER A 312 -25.16 14.06 -10.46
C SER A 312 -24.83 12.78 -9.70
N ALA A 313 -24.07 12.87 -8.60
CA ALA A 313 -23.54 11.71 -7.87
C ALA A 313 -24.51 11.12 -6.83
N THR A 314 -25.59 11.82 -6.48
CA THR A 314 -26.41 11.47 -5.30
C THR A 314 -27.01 10.07 -5.40
N GLU A 315 -27.59 9.69 -6.54
CA GLU A 315 -28.19 8.35 -6.70
C GLU A 315 -27.13 7.25 -6.72
N SER A 316 -26.07 7.42 -7.53
CA SER A 316 -25.01 6.43 -7.72
C SER A 316 -24.21 6.17 -6.44
N LEU A 317 -23.82 7.23 -5.72
CA LEU A 317 -23.10 7.10 -4.45
C LEU A 317 -24.00 6.58 -3.33
N ASN A 318 -25.29 6.94 -3.29
CA ASN A 318 -26.23 6.32 -2.36
C ASN A 318 -26.39 4.83 -2.62
N GLN A 319 -26.44 4.41 -3.90
CA GLN A 319 -26.46 3.00 -4.26
C GLN A 319 -25.16 2.30 -3.83
N ALA A 320 -24.00 2.91 -4.08
CA ALA A 320 -22.71 2.40 -3.62
C ALA A 320 -22.64 2.27 -2.10
N ARG A 321 -23.15 3.26 -1.34
CA ARG A 321 -23.28 3.21 0.12
C ARG A 321 -24.13 2.02 0.56
N TRP A 322 -25.32 1.81 -0.01
CA TRP A 322 -26.16 0.65 0.32
C TRP A 322 -25.48 -0.70 0.04
N ARG A 323 -24.77 -0.79 -1.09
CA ARG A 323 -23.98 -1.98 -1.41
C ARG A 323 -22.83 -2.21 -0.41
N ALA A 324 -22.17 -1.15 0.03
CA ALA A 324 -21.12 -1.21 1.05
C ALA A 324 -21.70 -1.64 2.41
N ILE A 325 -22.84 -1.10 2.83
CA ILE A 325 -23.55 -1.49 4.06
C ILE A 325 -23.85 -2.98 4.01
N ALA A 326 -24.48 -3.48 2.95
CA ALA A 326 -24.83 -4.90 2.87
C ALA A 326 -23.61 -5.83 2.80
N CYS A 327 -22.54 -5.41 2.12
CA CYS A 327 -21.28 -6.14 2.14
C CYS A 327 -20.72 -6.24 3.56
N ALA A 328 -20.79 -5.14 4.34
CA ALA A 328 -20.37 -5.12 5.73
C ALA A 328 -21.30 -5.95 6.64
N THR A 329 -22.62 -5.85 6.49
CA THR A 329 -23.59 -6.66 7.22
C THR A 329 -23.34 -8.14 7.01
N GLN A 330 -23.05 -8.57 5.77
CA GLN A 330 -22.72 -9.97 5.48
C GLN A 330 -21.43 -10.44 6.19
N LEU A 331 -20.41 -9.60 6.26
CA LEU A 331 -19.15 -9.91 6.95
C LEU A 331 -19.30 -9.92 8.48
N LEU A 332 -20.14 -9.05 9.03
CA LEU A 332 -20.36 -8.90 10.47
C LEU A 332 -21.38 -9.91 11.02
N ALA A 333 -22.34 -10.35 10.21
CA ALA A 333 -23.32 -11.36 10.60
C ALA A 333 -22.70 -12.75 10.86
N GLY A 334 -21.46 -12.99 10.39
CA GLY A 334 -20.75 -14.27 10.43
C GLY A 334 -20.17 -14.69 11.78
N LYS A 335 -20.84 -14.43 12.91
CA LYS A 335 -20.39 -14.90 14.25
C LYS A 335 -20.54 -16.42 14.46
N HIS A 336 -21.38 -17.08 13.66
CA HIS A 336 -21.66 -18.51 13.78
C HIS A 336 -21.07 -19.26 12.59
N HIS A 337 -20.54 -20.47 12.82
CA HIS A 337 -20.01 -21.37 11.77
C HIS A 337 -21.09 -21.87 10.77
N ARG A 338 -22.23 -21.19 10.65
CA ARG A 338 -23.40 -21.55 9.82
C ARG A 338 -23.66 -20.46 8.79
N SER A 339 -23.08 -20.61 7.61
CA SER A 339 -23.18 -19.64 6.50
C SER A 339 -24.62 -19.34 6.05
N GLN A 340 -25.55 -20.29 6.18
CA GLN A 340 -26.96 -20.08 5.83
C GLN A 340 -27.68 -19.15 6.82
N GLU A 341 -27.31 -19.20 8.09
CA GLU A 341 -27.92 -18.39 9.14
C GLU A 341 -27.45 -16.94 9.06
N SER A 342 -26.16 -16.72 8.83
CA SER A 342 -25.63 -15.39 8.56
C SER A 342 -26.25 -14.78 7.30
N THR A 343 -26.46 -15.58 6.25
CA THR A 343 -27.13 -15.14 5.01
C THR A 343 -28.56 -14.68 5.27
N ARG A 344 -29.35 -15.48 6.00
CA ARG A 344 -30.74 -15.14 6.35
C ARG A 344 -30.80 -13.86 7.18
N ARG A 345 -29.92 -13.73 8.17
CA ARG A 345 -29.82 -12.55 9.02
C ARG A 345 -29.48 -11.29 8.21
N THR A 346 -28.54 -11.37 7.28
CA THR A 346 -28.22 -10.25 6.38
C THR A 346 -29.43 -9.81 5.55
N ILE A 347 -30.17 -10.75 4.96
CA ILE A 347 -31.39 -10.43 4.19
C ILE A 347 -32.43 -9.72 5.08
N GLN A 348 -32.66 -10.25 6.28
CA GLN A 348 -33.61 -9.67 7.23
C GLN A 348 -33.23 -8.25 7.65
N VAL A 349 -31.98 -8.04 8.05
CA VAL A 349 -31.46 -6.74 8.50
C VAL A 349 -31.54 -5.70 7.37
N MET A 350 -31.10 -6.05 6.16
CA MET A 350 -31.14 -5.13 5.03
C MET A 350 -32.58 -4.83 4.58
N GLY A 351 -33.46 -5.84 4.58
CA GLY A 351 -34.87 -5.66 4.27
C GLY A 351 -35.57 -4.73 5.26
N ALA A 352 -35.29 -4.87 6.57
CA ALA A 352 -35.82 -3.97 7.60
C ALA A 352 -35.30 -2.53 7.46
N ALA A 353 -34.07 -2.36 6.97
CA ALA A 353 -33.47 -1.05 6.66
C ALA A 353 -34.03 -0.40 5.38
N GLY A 354 -34.92 -1.08 4.64
CA GLY A 354 -35.53 -0.57 3.41
C GLY A 354 -34.72 -0.87 2.14
N TRP A 355 -33.71 -1.75 2.19
CA TRP A 355 -32.96 -2.18 1.02
C TRP A 355 -33.16 -3.67 0.75
N ASP A 356 -34.11 -3.96 -0.13
CA ASP A 356 -34.54 -5.34 -0.39
C ASP A 356 -33.56 -6.09 -1.32
N LEU A 357 -32.79 -6.98 -0.71
CA LEU A 357 -31.87 -7.90 -1.40
C LEU A 357 -32.58 -9.02 -2.17
N ALA A 358 -33.87 -9.27 -1.92
CA ALA A 358 -34.64 -10.29 -2.63
C ALA A 358 -35.09 -9.81 -4.03
N THR A 359 -35.32 -8.50 -4.19
CA THR A 359 -35.74 -7.87 -5.45
C THR A 359 -34.60 -7.20 -6.23
N ALA A 360 -33.39 -7.12 -5.65
CA ALA A 360 -32.19 -6.51 -6.26
C ALA A 360 -31.67 -7.20 -7.56
N SER A 361 -32.40 -8.18 -8.09
CA SER A 361 -32.09 -8.92 -9.33
C SER A 361 -32.92 -8.48 -10.55
N GLU A 362 -33.83 -7.51 -10.44
CA GLU A 362 -34.76 -7.14 -11.53
C GLU A 362 -34.76 -5.63 -11.90
N ARG A 363 -33.70 -4.87 -11.60
CA ARG A 363 -33.55 -3.51 -12.13
C ARG A 363 -32.22 -3.31 -12.87
#